data_AF-W0ITY0-F1
#
_entry.id   AF-W0ITY0-F1
#
_cell.length_a   1.000
_cell.length_b   1.000
_cell.length_c   1.000
_cell.angle_alpha   90.00
_cell.angle_beta   90.00
_cell.angle_gamma   90.00
#
_symmetry.space_group_name_H-M   'P 1'
#
loop_
_entity.id
_entity.type
_entity.pdbx_description
1 polymer ?
#
loop_
_entity_poly.entity_id
_entity_poly.type
_entity_poly.pdbx_seq_one_letter_code
_entity_poly.pdbx_strand_id
1 'polypeptide(L)' 'MKPLTALLSLSLLSGCLSGCVSAKLDNGARLMRRPDFEAARLAAPEWCRDALHTIADLEYELERQ' A
#
# COMPACT_ATOMS: atom_id res chain seq x y z
N MET A 1 -19.69 -38.85 13.85
CA MET A 1 -18.37 -38.14 13.93
C MET A 1 -18.06 -37.27 12.71
N LYS A 2 -19.05 -36.79 11.94
CA LYS A 2 -18.85 -36.02 10.69
C LYS A 2 -18.91 -34.48 10.77
N PRO A 3 -19.57 -33.82 11.75
CA PRO A 3 -19.69 -32.37 11.73
C PRO A 3 -18.44 -31.64 12.23
N LEU A 4 -17.63 -32.29 13.09
CA LEU A 4 -16.41 -31.69 13.65
C LEU A 4 -15.35 -31.43 12.56
N THR A 5 -15.22 -32.35 11.60
CA THR A 5 -14.25 -32.25 10.51
C THR A 5 -14.61 -31.14 9.52
N ALA A 6 -15.91 -30.94 9.26
CA ALA A 6 -16.40 -29.87 8.38
C ALA A 6 -16.19 -28.47 8.98
N LEU A 7 -16.38 -28.32 10.29
CA LEU A 7 -16.15 -27.06 11.00
C LEU A 7 -14.66 -26.70 11.03
N LEU A 8 -13.78 -27.66 11.28
CA LEU A 8 -12.33 -27.42 11.24
C LEU A 8 -11.85 -26.96 9.85
N SER A 9 -12.34 -27.59 8.78
CA SER A 9 -11.99 -27.22 7.41
C SER A 9 -12.44 -25.79 7.06
N LEU A 10 -13.57 -25.34 7.59
CA LEU A 10 -14.07 -23.98 7.35
C LEU A 10 -13.27 -22.92 8.11
N SER A 11 -12.83 -23.23 9.34
CA SER A 11 -11.98 -22.33 10.15
C SER A 11 -10.57 -22.17 9.55
N LEU A 12 -10.01 -23.23 8.97
CA LEU A 12 -8.72 -23.19 8.28
C LEU A 12 -8.75 -22.34 6.98
N LEU A 13 -9.88 -22.33 6.26
CA LEU A 13 -10.02 -21.54 5.03
C LEU A 13 -10.14 -20.03 5.31
N SER A 14 -10.76 -19.62 6.41
CA SER A 14 -10.87 -18.21 6.80
C SER A 14 -9.52 -17.59 7.22
N GLY A 15 -8.58 -18.39 7.73
CA GLY A 15 -7.23 -17.92 8.09
C GLY A 15 -6.37 -17.52 6.89
N CYS A 16 -6.57 -18.15 5.74
CA CYS A 16 -5.80 -17.87 4.52
C CYS A 16 -6.22 -16.58 3.80
N LEU A 17 -7.39 -16.01 4.13
CA LEU A 17 -7.92 -14.79 3.50
C LEU A 17 -7.54 -13.50 4.25
N SER A 18 -6.94 -13.60 5.43
CA SER A 18 -6.63 -12.44 6.30
C SER A 18 -5.25 -11.79 6.05
N GLY A 19 -4.54 -12.14 4.98
CA GLY A 19 -3.09 -11.90 4.91
C GLY A 19 -2.56 -10.84 3.95
N CYS A 20 -3.37 -10.26 3.05
CA CYS A 20 -2.87 -9.27 2.08
C CYS A 20 -3.29 -7.86 2.48
N VAL A 21 -2.66 -7.32 3.53
CA VAL A 21 -2.71 -5.88 3.81
C VAL A 21 -1.84 -5.18 2.77
N SER A 22 -2.45 -4.72 1.68
CA SER A 22 -1.76 -3.81 0.76
C SER A 22 -1.67 -2.45 1.46
N ALA A 23 -0.46 -2.03 1.84
CA ALA A 23 -0.22 -0.67 2.29
C ALA A 23 -0.77 0.31 1.24
N LYS A 24 -1.61 1.26 1.66
CA LYS A 24 -2.25 2.19 0.73
C LYS A 24 -1.33 3.38 0.49
N LEU A 25 -0.48 3.29 -0.52
CA LEU A 25 0.45 4.36 -0.91
C LEU A 25 -0.26 5.40 -1.80
N ASP A 26 -1.00 6.34 -1.19
CA ASP A 26 -1.88 7.31 -1.90
C ASP A 26 -1.32 8.74 -1.87
N ASN A 27 -0.38 9.05 -0.97
CA ASN A 27 0.20 10.39 -0.85
C ASN A 27 1.05 10.76 -2.06
N GLY A 28 1.81 9.81 -2.62
CA GLY A 28 2.54 10.02 -3.88
C GLY A 28 1.59 10.37 -5.03
N ALA A 29 0.50 9.61 -5.19
CA ALA A 29 -0.52 9.88 -6.19
C ALA A 29 -1.25 11.22 -5.96
N ARG A 30 -1.47 11.61 -4.70
CA ARG A 30 -2.01 12.93 -4.36
C ARG A 30 -1.06 14.06 -4.76
N LEU A 31 0.25 13.89 -4.56
CA LEU A 31 1.25 14.87 -4.96
C LEU A 31 1.28 15.04 -6.49
N MET A 32 1.24 13.94 -7.24
CA MET A 32 1.26 13.93 -8.70
C MET A 32 0.03 14.60 -9.32
N ARG A 33 -1.10 14.63 -8.61
CA ARG A 33 -2.34 15.29 -9.07
C ARG A 33 -2.33 16.81 -8.92
N ARG A 34 -1.30 17.40 -8.30
CA ARG A 34 -1.24 18.86 -8.16
C ARG A 34 -1.05 19.54 -9.52
N PRO A 35 -1.68 20.69 -9.76
CA PRO A 35 -1.54 21.42 -11.03
C PRO A 35 -0.11 21.82 -11.37
N ASP A 36 0.74 22.00 -10.37
CA ASP A 36 2.15 22.41 -10.50
C ASP A 36 3.12 21.22 -10.62
N PHE A 37 2.64 19.98 -10.50
CA PHE A 37 3.51 18.80 -10.52
C PHE A 37 4.27 18.64 -11.84
N GLU A 38 3.60 18.86 -12.98
CA GLU A 38 4.24 18.70 -14.29
C GLU A 38 5.39 19.71 -14.49
N ALA A 39 5.19 20.96 -14.06
CA ALA A 39 6.23 21.98 -14.11
C ALA A 39 7.42 21.60 -13.20
N ALA A 40 7.15 21.10 -11.98
CA ALA A 40 8.19 20.64 -11.07
C ALA A 40 8.97 19.43 -11.63
N ARG A 41 8.26 18.45 -12.22
CA ARG A 41 8.85 17.25 -12.83
C ARG A 41 9.79 17.60 -13.99
N LEU A 42 9.44 18.60 -14.79
CA LEU A 42 10.27 19.07 -15.90
C LEU A 42 11.48 19.88 -15.42
N ALA A 43 11.30 20.71 -14.38
CA ALA A 43 12.35 21.57 -13.85
C ALA A 43 13.39 20.79 -13.00
N ALA A 44 12.95 19.76 -12.27
CA ALA A 44 13.79 19.02 -11.33
C ALA A 44 13.41 17.53 -11.25
N PRO A 45 13.65 16.74 -12.32
CA PRO A 45 13.15 15.36 -12.44
C PRO A 45 13.69 14.42 -11.35
N GLU A 46 14.98 14.48 -11.04
CA GLU A 46 15.59 13.61 -10.02
C GLU A 46 15.12 13.99 -8.62
N TRP A 47 14.93 15.29 -8.33
CA TRP A 47 14.35 15.72 -7.07
C TRP A 47 12.92 15.20 -6.88
N CYS A 48 12.08 15.28 -7.93
CA CYS A 48 10.73 14.73 -7.88
C CYS A 48 10.73 13.21 -7.68
N ARG A 49 11.68 12.48 -8.29
CA ARG A 49 11.83 11.03 -8.11
C ARG A 49 12.19 10.69 -6.67
N ASP A 50 13.21 11.34 -6.12
CA ASP A 50 13.67 11.11 -4.74
C ASP A 50 12.58 11.46 -3.72
N ALA A 51 11.85 12.56 -3.94
CA ALA A 51 10.74 12.94 -3.11
C ALA A 51 9.61 11.90 -3.12
N LEU A 52 9.24 11.38 -4.29
CA LEU A 52 8.20 10.34 -4.40
C LEU A 52 8.62 9.02 -3.74
N HIS A 53 9.89 8.62 -3.86
CA HIS A 53 10.41 7.46 -3.14
C HIS A 53 10.38 7.66 -1.62
N THR A 54 10.84 8.81 -1.15
CA THR A 54 10.81 9.15 0.28
C THR A 54 9.38 9.11 0.82
N ILE A 55 8.40 9.64 0.07
CA ILE A 55 6.98 9.58 0.46
C ILE A 55 6.51 8.12 0.55
N ALA A 56 6.83 7.28 -0.43
CA ALA A 56 6.44 5.87 -0.44
C ALA A 56 7.02 5.10 0.76
N ASP A 57 8.30 5.35 1.09
CA ASP A 57 8.96 4.71 2.24
C ASP A 57 8.32 5.14 3.57
N LEU A 58 7.97 6.42 3.70
CA LEU A 58 7.28 6.94 4.89
C LEU A 58 5.85 6.40 5.01
N GLU A 59 5.10 6.33 3.91
CA GLU A 59 3.76 5.72 3.90
C GLU A 59 3.81 4.26 4.31
N TYR A 60 4.80 3.51 3.81
CA TYR A 60 5.01 2.13 4.18
C TYR A 60 5.32 1.96 5.67
N GLU A 61 6.18 2.81 6.24
CA GLU A 61 6.50 2.78 7.67
C GLU A 61 5.28 3.12 8.53
N LEU A 62 4.46 4.09 8.14
CA LEU A 62 3.24 4.46 8.85
C LEU A 62 2.19 3.35 8.84
N GLU A 63 2.03 2.62 7.74
CA GLU A 63 1.09 1.50 7.61
C GLU A 63 1.56 0.23 8.36
N ARG A 64 2.83 0.18 8.77
CA ARG A 64 3.40 -0.93 9.55
C ARG A 64 3.28 -0.77 11.07
N GLN A 65 2.95 0.43 11.54
CA GLN A 65 2.73 0.74 12.97
C GLN A 65 1.32 0.33 13.40
#